data_AF-A0A3D4B7D4-F1
#
_entry.id   AF-A0A3D4B7D4-F1
#
_cell.length_a   1.000
_cell.length_b   1.000
_cell.length_c   1.000
_cell.angle_alpha   90.00
_cell.angle_beta   90.00
_cell.angle_gamma   90.00
#
_symmetry.space_group_name_H-M   'P 1'
#
loop_
_entity.id
_entity.type
_entity.pdbx_description
1 polymer ?
#
loop_
_entity_poly.entity_id
_entity_poly.type
_entity_poly.pdbx_seq_one_letter_code
_entity_poly.pdbx_strand_id
1 'polypeptide(L)'
;DEGRIAGLDAPVVDYFPEMMDVGPDVGPRPGRYAFEKDRAITFRQLASQTSGFMKPDQYPGKKFHYQTFGINIITHAIATVYGLYDSSDPDRFPGGRKFL
;
A
#
# COMPACT_ATOMS: atom_id res chain seq x y z
N ASP A 1 13.70 -11.12 13.72
CA ASP A 1 12.93 -10.98 12.46
C ASP A 1 12.56 -12.34 11.90
N GLU A 2 11.31 -12.47 11.44
CA GLU A 2 10.74 -13.71 10.87
C GLU A 2 10.96 -13.85 9.35
N GLY A 3 11.51 -12.81 8.70
CA GLY A 3 11.93 -12.86 7.28
C GLY A 3 10.80 -12.86 6.25
N ARG A 4 9.53 -12.70 6.65
CA ARG A 4 8.40 -12.73 5.71
C ARG A 4 8.29 -11.52 4.78
N ILE A 5 8.85 -10.38 5.19
CA ILE A 5 9.06 -9.20 4.35
C ILE A 5 10.57 -9.01 4.25
N ALA A 6 11.10 -8.93 3.03
CA ALA A 6 12.54 -8.86 2.76
C ALA A 6 13.23 -7.61 3.36
N GLY A 7 12.46 -6.59 3.73
CA GLY A 7 12.92 -5.42 4.47
C GLY A 7 12.19 -4.14 4.05
N LEU A 8 12.63 -3.01 4.62
CA LEU A 8 12.02 -1.70 4.34
C LEU A 8 12.18 -1.24 2.89
N ASP A 9 13.20 -1.73 2.18
CA ASP A 9 13.47 -1.35 0.79
C ASP A 9 12.80 -2.29 -0.22
N ALA A 10 12.05 -3.30 0.25
CA ALA A 10 11.27 -4.16 -0.62
C ALA A 10 10.09 -3.39 -1.24
N PRO A 11 9.80 -3.58 -2.54
CA PRO A 11 8.59 -3.08 -3.17
C PRO A 11 7.34 -3.63 -2.48
N VAL A 12 6.37 -2.78 -2.20
CA VAL A 12 5.17 -3.17 -1.44
C VAL A 12 4.22 -3.98 -2.32
N VAL A 13 4.23 -3.73 -3.63
CA VAL A 13 3.42 -4.45 -4.63
C VAL A 13 3.72 -5.95 -4.65
N ASP A 14 4.91 -6.37 -4.22
CA ASP A 14 5.29 -7.79 -4.12
C ASP A 14 4.54 -8.53 -2.99
N TYR A 15 3.95 -7.80 -2.04
CA TYR A 15 3.24 -8.34 -0.88
C TYR A 15 1.75 -7.97 -0.85
N PHE A 16 1.38 -6.87 -1.51
CA PHE A 16 0.00 -6.40 -1.60
C PHE A 16 -0.26 -5.74 -2.96
N PRO A 17 -0.42 -6.54 -4.04
CA PRO A 17 -0.60 -6.02 -5.40
C PRO A 17 -1.85 -5.16 -5.57
N GLU A 18 -2.88 -5.37 -4.75
CA GLU A 18 -4.17 -4.65 -4.80
C GLU A 18 -4.03 -3.17 -4.47
N MET A 19 -2.88 -2.72 -3.95
CA MET A 19 -2.56 -1.29 -3.90
C MET A 19 -2.61 -0.63 -5.29
N MET A 20 -2.50 -1.41 -6.37
CA MET A 20 -2.59 -0.93 -7.75
C MET A 20 -4.03 -0.90 -8.29
N ASP A 21 -5.00 -1.46 -7.57
CA ASP A 21 -6.40 -1.57 -8.02
C ASP A 21 -7.21 -0.31 -7.68
N VAL A 22 -6.61 0.86 -7.88
CA VAL A 22 -7.25 2.16 -7.70
C VAL A 22 -7.32 2.84 -9.06
N GLY A 23 -8.40 2.62 -9.80
CA GLY A 23 -8.68 3.26 -11.08
C GLY A 23 -9.13 4.73 -10.96
N PRO A 24 -9.23 5.47 -12.09
CA PRO A 24 -9.63 6.88 -12.13
C PRO A 24 -10.95 7.20 -11.43
N ASP A 25 -11.91 6.27 -11.46
CA ASP A 25 -13.27 6.46 -10.93
C ASP A 25 -13.43 6.05 -9.46
N VAL A 26 -12.47 5.33 -8.90
CA VAL A 26 -12.49 4.84 -7.50
C VAL A 26 -11.49 5.56 -6.61
N GLY A 27 -10.65 6.41 -7.22
CA GLY A 27 -9.72 7.29 -6.53
C GLY A 27 -10.39 8.24 -5.55
N PRO A 28 -9.70 8.71 -4.50
CA PRO A 28 -10.30 9.58 -3.50
C PRO A 28 -10.72 10.96 -4.06
N ARG A 29 -10.14 11.38 -5.20
CA ARG A 29 -10.38 12.65 -5.90
C ARG A 29 -10.02 12.51 -7.38
N PRO A 30 -10.54 13.37 -8.28
CA PRO A 30 -10.13 13.39 -9.68
C PRO A 30 -8.60 13.46 -9.85
N GLY A 31 -8.06 12.62 -10.74
CA GLY A 31 -6.61 12.55 -11.00
C GLY A 31 -5.78 11.88 -9.90
N ARG A 32 -6.42 11.18 -8.95
CA ARG A 32 -5.77 10.38 -7.90
C ARG A 32 -6.10 8.90 -8.09
N TYR A 33 -5.30 8.21 -8.86
CA TYR A 33 -5.41 6.77 -9.12
C TYR A 33 -4.01 6.15 -9.09
N ALA A 34 -3.90 4.83 -9.00
CA ALA A 34 -2.60 4.18 -9.00
C ALA A 34 -1.92 4.33 -10.38
N PHE A 35 -0.69 4.82 -10.40
CA PHE A 35 0.10 4.98 -11.63
C PHE A 35 1.17 3.91 -11.72
N GLU A 36 1.68 3.59 -12.92
CA GLU A 36 2.74 2.57 -13.07
C GLU A 36 3.97 2.83 -12.19
N LYS A 37 4.34 4.11 -11.97
CA LYS A 37 5.43 4.51 -11.05
C LYS A 37 5.20 4.06 -9.59
N ASP A 38 3.96 3.83 -9.18
CA ASP A 38 3.59 3.49 -7.81
C ASP A 38 3.99 2.04 -7.47
N ARG A 39 4.26 1.19 -8.48
CA ARG A 39 4.83 -0.16 -8.27
C ARG A 39 6.22 -0.12 -7.63
N ALA A 40 6.96 0.96 -7.82
CA ALA A 40 8.30 1.14 -7.25
C ALA A 40 8.29 1.59 -5.77
N ILE A 41 7.10 1.78 -5.19
CA ILE A 41 6.97 2.22 -3.80
C ILE A 41 7.44 1.12 -2.84
N THR A 42 8.33 1.50 -1.91
CA THR A 42 8.83 0.61 -0.85
C THR A 42 8.14 0.83 0.50
N PHE A 43 8.27 -0.14 1.41
CA PHE A 43 7.76 0.00 2.78
C PHE A 43 8.34 1.24 3.48
N ARG A 44 9.62 1.53 3.27
CA ARG A 44 10.29 2.74 3.78
C ARG A 44 9.58 3.99 3.34
N GLN A 45 9.20 4.08 2.07
CA GLN A 45 8.58 5.28 1.50
C GLN A 45 7.14 5.45 1.98
N LEU A 46 6.39 4.36 2.21
CA LEU A 46 5.09 4.45 2.87
C LEU A 46 5.24 4.89 4.33
N ALA A 47 6.14 4.27 5.09
CA ALA A 47 6.32 4.55 6.52
C ALA A 47 6.86 5.96 6.79
N SER A 48 7.78 6.43 5.93
CA SER A 48 8.31 7.81 5.98
C SER A 48 7.41 8.85 5.31
N GLN A 49 6.27 8.43 4.75
CA GLN A 49 5.31 9.30 4.07
C GLN A 49 5.93 10.06 2.87
N THR A 50 6.80 9.38 2.13
CA THR A 50 7.48 9.91 0.94
C THR A 50 7.10 9.19 -0.36
N SER A 51 6.05 8.35 -0.35
CA SER A 51 5.71 7.48 -1.49
C SER A 51 5.18 8.20 -2.72
N GLY A 52 4.52 9.35 -2.58
CA GLY A 52 3.85 10.02 -3.71
C GLY A 52 2.68 9.22 -4.31
N PHE A 53 2.18 8.21 -3.60
CA PHE A 53 1.13 7.30 -4.06
C PHE A 53 -0.10 8.06 -4.60
N MET A 54 -0.57 7.65 -5.78
CA MET A 54 -1.68 8.27 -6.51
C MET A 54 -1.49 9.74 -6.92
N LYS A 55 -0.26 10.26 -6.90
CA LYS A 55 0.03 11.62 -7.35
C LYS A 55 0.83 11.56 -8.65
N PRO A 56 0.30 12.07 -9.79
CA PRO A 56 0.85 11.78 -11.13
C PRO A 56 2.31 12.19 -11.26
N ASP A 57 2.67 13.37 -10.77
CA ASP A 57 4.01 13.95 -10.97
C ASP A 57 4.93 13.79 -9.76
N GLN A 58 4.62 12.89 -8.84
CA GLN A 58 5.40 12.72 -7.60
C GLN A 58 5.90 11.29 -7.46
N TYR A 59 7.19 11.14 -7.75
CA TYR A 59 7.88 9.86 -7.70
C TYR A 59 8.22 9.49 -6.25
N PRO A 60 8.30 8.17 -5.95
CA PRO A 60 8.60 7.72 -4.60
C PRO A 60 9.95 8.22 -4.08
N GLY A 61 10.00 8.61 -2.80
CA GLY A 61 11.18 9.13 -2.11
C GLY A 61 11.54 10.59 -2.42
N LYS A 62 10.75 11.31 -3.24
CA LYS A 62 11.10 12.69 -3.66
C LYS A 62 10.52 13.78 -2.77
N LYS A 63 9.36 13.57 -2.17
CA LYS A 63 8.64 14.60 -1.40
C LYS A 63 7.84 13.98 -0.27
N PHE A 64 7.86 14.65 0.88
CA PHE A 64 7.04 14.29 2.03
C PHE A 64 5.58 14.71 1.83
N HIS A 65 4.65 13.82 2.13
CA HIS A 65 3.21 14.02 2.10
C HIS A 65 2.56 13.38 3.31
N TYR A 66 2.09 14.19 4.25
CA TYR A 66 1.30 13.65 5.36
C TYR A 66 0.01 13.01 4.82
N GLN A 67 -0.12 11.69 4.89
CA GLN A 67 -1.26 10.94 4.35
C GLN A 67 -1.46 9.59 5.03
N THR A 68 -2.72 9.17 5.18
CA THR A 68 -3.09 7.94 5.88
C THR A 68 -3.02 6.68 5.00
N PHE A 69 -3.17 6.82 3.68
CA PHE A 69 -3.16 5.67 2.76
C PHE A 69 -1.90 4.81 2.87
N GLY A 70 -0.74 5.43 3.10
CA GLY A 70 0.51 4.68 3.22
C GLY A 70 0.51 3.71 4.40
N ILE A 71 -0.06 4.11 5.54
CA ILE A 71 -0.16 3.24 6.72
C ILE A 71 -1.21 2.15 6.53
N ASN A 72 -2.33 2.45 5.85
CA ASN A 72 -3.34 1.43 5.51
C ASN A 72 -2.74 0.34 4.62
N ILE A 73 -1.99 0.72 3.59
CA ILE A 73 -1.31 -0.22 2.69
C ILE A 73 -0.30 -1.09 3.45
N ILE A 74 0.52 -0.49 4.33
CA ILE A 74 1.46 -1.26 5.18
C ILE A 74 0.70 -2.30 6.01
N THR A 75 -0.42 -1.90 6.63
CA THR A 75 -1.21 -2.78 7.48
C THR A 75 -1.79 -3.95 6.69
N HIS A 76 -2.31 -3.70 5.49
CA HIS A 76 -2.81 -4.77 4.61
C HIS A 76 -1.69 -5.68 4.13
N ALA A 77 -0.56 -5.15 3.67
CA ALA A 77 0.58 -5.96 3.25
C ALA A 77 1.10 -6.89 4.36
N ILE A 78 1.22 -6.37 5.60
CA ILE A 78 1.59 -7.20 6.74
C ILE A 78 0.50 -8.26 7.00
N ALA A 79 -0.78 -7.88 7.04
CA ALA A 79 -1.86 -8.83 7.28
C ALA A 79 -1.93 -9.95 6.20
N THR A 80 -1.71 -9.62 4.93
CA THR A 80 -1.65 -10.59 3.82
C THR A 80 -0.52 -11.59 4.04
N VAL A 81 0.68 -11.11 4.32
CA VAL A 81 1.87 -11.93 4.56
C VAL A 81 1.71 -12.88 5.76
N TYR A 82 0.90 -12.50 6.72
CA TYR A 82 0.57 -13.32 7.88
C TYR A 82 -0.68 -14.19 7.71
N GLY A 83 -1.34 -14.15 6.54
CA GLY A 83 -2.55 -14.92 6.26
C GLY A 83 -3.77 -14.45 7.07
N LEU A 84 -3.78 -13.19 7.50
CA LEU A 84 -4.87 -12.57 8.25
C LEU A 84 -5.81 -11.75 7.37
N TYR A 85 -5.36 -11.40 6.16
CA TYR A 85 -6.10 -10.62 5.19
C TYR A 85 -6.02 -11.24 3.80
N ASP A 86 -7.18 -11.31 3.14
CA ASP A 86 -7.32 -11.69 1.73
C ASP A 86 -8.44 -10.83 1.15
N SER A 87 -8.12 -10.01 0.15
CA SER A 87 -9.10 -9.13 -0.50
C SER A 87 -10.17 -9.90 -1.27
N SER A 88 -9.88 -11.14 -1.67
CA SER A 88 -10.79 -12.02 -2.40
C SER A 88 -11.69 -12.87 -1.49
N ASP A 89 -11.33 -13.02 -0.21
CA ASP A 89 -12.13 -13.70 0.82
C ASP A 89 -12.20 -12.86 2.12
N PRO A 90 -12.81 -11.67 2.06
CA PRO A 90 -12.80 -10.73 3.17
C PRO A 90 -13.62 -11.18 4.39
N ASP A 91 -14.54 -12.14 4.22
CA ASP A 91 -15.33 -12.69 5.33
C ASP A 91 -14.47 -13.63 6.19
N ARG A 92 -13.65 -14.46 5.54
CA ARG A 92 -12.73 -15.37 6.23
C ARG A 92 -11.50 -14.63 6.75
N PHE A 93 -10.92 -13.75 5.94
CA PHE A 93 -9.68 -13.02 6.22
C PHE A 93 -9.90 -11.49 6.17
N PRO A 94 -10.57 -10.91 7.18
CA PRO A 94 -10.96 -9.50 7.19
C PRO A 94 -9.84 -8.54 7.59
N GLY A 95 -8.64 -9.05 7.89
CA GLY A 95 -7.53 -8.25 8.41
C GLY A 95 -7.92 -7.49 9.69
N GLY A 96 -7.65 -6.19 9.71
CA GLY A 96 -7.91 -5.31 10.86
C GLY A 96 -9.40 -5.15 11.23
N ARG A 97 -10.33 -5.47 10.32
CA ARG A 97 -11.77 -5.25 10.52
C ARG A 97 -12.39 -6.12 11.61
N LYS A 98 -11.75 -7.24 11.98
CA LYS A 98 -12.16 -8.07 13.13
C LYS A 98 -11.88 -7.43 14.49
N PHE A 99 -11.06 -6.37 14.54
CA PHE A 99 -10.61 -5.72 15.78
C PHE A 99 -11.24 -4.32 15.99
N LEU A 100 -12.22 -3.93 15.17
CA LEU A 100 -12.99 -2.68 15.24
C LEU A 100 -14.47 -2.99 15.48
#